data_AF-A0A0F8FMF8-F1
#
_entry.id   AF-A0A0F8FMF8-F1
#
_cell.length_a   1.000
_cell.length_b   1.000
_cell.length_c   1.000
_cell.angle_alpha   90.00
_cell.angle_beta   90.00
_cell.angle_gamma   90.00
#
_symmetry.space_group_name_H-M   'P 1'
#
loop_
_entity.id
_entity.type
_entity.pdbx_description
1 polymer ?
#
loop_
_entity_poly.entity_id
_entity_poly.type
_entity_poly.pdbx_seq_one_letter_code
_entity_poly.pdbx_strand_id
1 'polypeptide(L)'
;MVVEASINSQYGATLHSIYIMNADGSGIRELVSTPGNTKEKSLSLHILENPNTQETTWSPDGNRIGIFANINTVRDFYVTADPDKTLIKTAGECNYTTVDELMENILDIEWQTNFMWNPEGTKALIIMDQNPLNYQLYLLDPDGYVLQQLTDTSNRVETALWSNDGKKIAYSVTGRTEDEETGLWIINENGTENNRLVDKGILIAWSPDDSRIFYVDENFGLYSIKIDGTDEVQLSTSFVRNEDVFSFSPDGKSLIFSTVNDDRVTIFQTDSIGKNAKVLEEFTGYIVFKPRWSPKGDKIAYAQEDNLYTINPDGSEKSLIASAITDYEWHPSGDFISFISSDSVFVASPDGSTKIQLTENGNNYRFLEDRYLRGWSPDGSRLLVRNEFTDLSIIKLEGYEDPLSIDLLTPAEGENCELRVRCMSEPIADALLTLNEKEIGFTNSSGFLNYSCPDAGRSVINASKTGYSPASKVLVVEESSSASQVTSADLELSSDAGNEDNSKSEYKLPGFRGTTLILLLLLFIRRRNSL
;
A
#
# COMPACT_ATOMS: atom_id res chain seq x y z
N MET A 1 -1.06 19.73 32.83
CA MET A 1 -1.12 21.14 32.38
C MET A 1 0.22 21.47 31.76
N VAL A 2 0.39 22.02 30.57
CA VAL A 2 -0.46 22.40 29.43
C VAL A 2 0.59 22.75 28.37
N VAL A 3 0.30 22.35 27.12
CA VAL A 3 0.91 22.81 25.86
C VAL A 3 1.35 24.28 25.91
N GLU A 4 2.59 24.58 25.50
CA GLU A 4 2.89 25.87 24.84
C GLU A 4 3.34 25.60 23.41
N ALA A 5 2.32 25.57 22.55
CA ALA A 5 2.43 25.98 21.18
C ALA A 5 2.69 27.50 21.15
N SER A 6 3.68 27.92 20.38
CA SER A 6 3.71 29.29 19.86
C SER A 6 3.44 29.24 18.36
N ILE A 7 2.15 29.31 18.01
CA ILE A 7 1.67 29.68 16.68
C ILE A 7 1.38 31.18 16.70
N ASN A 8 2.13 31.97 15.92
CA ASN A 8 1.58 32.97 15.00
C ASN A 8 2.66 33.89 14.42
N SER A 9 2.78 33.91 13.09
CA SER A 9 2.46 35.14 12.36
C SER A 9 1.98 34.81 10.95
N GLN A 10 0.80 35.35 10.65
CA GLN A 10 0.15 35.40 9.36
C GLN A 10 1.15 35.73 8.23
N TYR A 11 1.11 34.92 7.16
CA TYR A 11 1.97 34.98 5.96
C TYR A 11 3.46 34.60 6.13
N GLY A 12 3.74 33.30 6.03
CA GLY A 12 5.05 32.78 5.59
C GLY A 12 5.84 32.01 6.65
N ALA A 13 5.66 30.69 6.68
CA ALA A 13 6.69 29.75 7.14
C ALA A 13 6.54 28.45 6.31
N THR A 14 7.47 28.25 5.38
CA THR A 14 7.66 27.02 4.59
C THR A 14 8.45 26.01 5.43
N LEU A 15 7.90 24.82 5.65
CA LEU A 15 8.59 23.69 6.29
C LEU A 15 8.43 22.47 5.37
N HIS A 16 9.54 21.88 4.91
CA HIS A 16 9.56 20.69 4.04
C HIS A 16 10.68 19.74 4.50
N SER A 17 10.43 19.03 5.60
CA SER A 17 11.41 18.13 6.23
C SER A 17 10.79 16.74 6.38
N ILE A 18 11.51 15.69 6.02
CA ILE A 18 11.00 14.32 6.20
C ILE A 18 11.32 13.87 7.63
N TYR A 19 10.35 13.33 8.35
CA TYR A 19 10.55 12.81 9.70
C TYR A 19 10.32 11.31 9.78
N ILE A 20 10.96 10.68 10.75
CA ILE A 20 10.65 9.34 11.22
C ILE A 20 10.23 9.41 12.68
N MET A 21 9.17 8.71 13.04
CA MET A 21 8.62 8.67 14.40
C MET A 21 8.04 7.31 14.72
N ASN A 22 7.88 7.01 15.99
CA ASN A 22 7.13 5.84 16.44
C ASN A 22 5.62 6.10 16.31
N ALA A 23 4.80 5.04 16.29
CA ALA A 23 3.35 5.14 16.22
C ALA A 23 2.75 6.03 17.33
N ASP A 24 3.29 5.97 18.54
CA ASP A 24 2.89 6.82 19.68
C ASP A 24 3.31 8.30 19.55
N GLY A 25 3.91 8.70 18.42
CA GLY A 25 4.42 10.05 18.19
C GLY A 25 5.74 10.34 18.91
N SER A 26 6.32 9.36 19.62
CA SER A 26 7.64 9.49 20.23
C SER A 26 8.77 9.26 19.22
N GLY A 27 10.02 9.50 19.64
CA GLY A 27 11.18 9.15 18.82
C GLY A 27 11.32 9.97 17.53
N ILE A 28 10.65 11.12 17.44
CA ILE A 28 10.70 12.00 16.26
C ILE A 28 12.15 12.34 15.94
N ARG A 29 12.61 11.93 14.77
CA ARG A 29 13.91 12.23 14.20
C ARG A 29 13.71 12.80 12.81
N GLU A 30 14.34 13.94 12.55
CA GLU A 30 14.38 14.54 11.23
C GLU A 30 15.36 13.75 10.34
N LEU A 31 14.90 13.30 9.16
CA LEU A 31 15.72 12.63 8.15
C LEU A 31 16.37 13.64 7.20
N VAL A 32 15.66 14.72 6.90
CA VAL A 32 16.12 15.79 6.00
C VAL A 32 15.54 17.11 6.47
N SER A 33 16.38 18.15 6.56
CA SER A 33 15.93 19.54 6.76
C SER A 33 16.36 20.41 5.58
N THR A 34 15.61 21.48 5.31
CA THR A 34 16.02 22.55 4.41
C THR A 34 16.38 23.80 5.23
N PRO A 35 17.64 23.99 5.68
CA PRO A 35 18.02 25.22 6.37
C PRO A 35 17.83 26.43 5.45
N GLY A 36 17.23 27.52 5.95
CA GLY A 36 17.15 28.78 5.21
C GLY A 36 16.04 28.89 4.16
N ASN A 37 15.00 28.04 4.25
CA ASN A 37 13.82 28.10 3.40
C ASN A 37 13.06 29.44 3.61
N THR A 38 13.26 30.40 2.71
CA THR A 38 12.44 31.62 2.61
C THR A 38 11.50 31.48 1.40
N LYS A 39 10.44 32.29 1.33
CA LYS A 39 9.52 32.33 0.16
C LYS A 39 10.22 32.51 -1.19
N GLU A 40 11.47 32.96 -1.23
CA GLU A 40 12.26 33.19 -2.44
C GLU A 40 13.23 32.04 -2.80
N LYS A 41 13.49 31.08 -1.89
CA LYS A 41 14.43 29.96 -2.08
C LYS A 41 13.93 28.65 -1.44
N SER A 42 12.68 28.28 -1.70
CA SER A 42 12.10 27.07 -1.11
C SER A 42 12.41 25.82 -1.94
N LEU A 43 13.29 24.96 -1.43
CA LEU A 43 13.21 23.54 -1.74
C LEU A 43 11.99 22.98 -1.04
N SER A 44 11.17 22.30 -1.80
CA SER A 44 10.04 21.58 -1.27
C SER A 44 10.22 20.11 -1.60
N LEU A 45 10.36 19.32 -0.56
CA LEU A 45 10.21 17.87 -0.65
C LEU A 45 8.71 17.59 -0.74
N HIS A 46 8.17 17.90 -1.91
CA HIS A 46 6.75 17.78 -2.20
C HIS A 46 6.43 16.35 -2.63
N ILE A 47 5.29 15.88 -2.14
CA ILE A 47 4.39 15.05 -2.93
C ILE A 47 3.70 16.02 -3.91
N LEU A 48 4.19 16.17 -5.15
CA LEU A 48 3.56 17.05 -6.13
C LEU A 48 2.28 16.41 -6.70
N GLU A 49 1.33 17.28 -7.00
CA GLU A 49 0.02 17.00 -7.59
C GLU A 49 0.13 16.59 -9.08
N ASN A 50 0.68 15.41 -9.44
CA ASN A 50 0.82 14.96 -10.85
C ASN A 50 0.61 13.43 -11.10
N PRO A 51 -0.38 13.00 -11.95
CA PRO A 51 -0.84 11.59 -12.01
C PRO A 51 0.13 10.66 -12.58
N ASN A 52 1.09 11.23 -13.27
CA ASN A 52 1.93 10.51 -14.18
C ASN A 52 3.30 10.27 -13.51
N THR A 53 3.49 10.68 -12.25
CA THR A 53 4.72 10.48 -11.47
C THR A 53 4.49 9.47 -10.35
N GLN A 54 5.26 8.38 -10.29
CA GLN A 54 5.37 7.58 -9.07
C GLN A 54 6.17 8.40 -8.06
N GLU A 55 5.50 9.13 -7.17
CA GLU A 55 6.14 10.18 -6.37
C GLU A 55 7.06 9.69 -5.25
N THR A 56 6.83 8.52 -4.67
CA THR A 56 7.59 7.97 -3.51
C THR A 56 7.53 6.44 -3.46
N THR A 57 8.65 5.74 -3.50
CA THR A 57 8.62 4.27 -3.54
C THR A 57 9.68 3.65 -2.65
N TRP A 58 9.27 2.71 -1.79
CA TRP A 58 10.22 1.86 -1.11
C TRP A 58 10.94 0.99 -2.13
N SER A 59 12.25 0.86 -1.96
CA SER A 59 12.97 -0.24 -2.59
C SER A 59 12.38 -1.56 -2.09
N PRO A 60 12.40 -2.62 -2.93
CA PRO A 60 11.95 -3.95 -2.52
C PRO A 60 12.67 -4.49 -1.29
N ASP A 61 13.90 -4.07 -0.97
CA ASP A 61 14.55 -4.46 0.29
C ASP A 61 14.12 -3.59 1.50
N GLY A 62 13.32 -2.55 1.29
CA GLY A 62 12.81 -1.65 2.33
C GLY A 62 13.89 -0.75 2.92
N ASN A 63 15.11 -0.77 2.39
CA ASN A 63 16.23 -0.02 2.95
C ASN A 63 16.37 1.38 2.34
N ARG A 64 15.63 1.67 1.27
CA ARG A 64 15.65 2.95 0.57
C ARG A 64 14.25 3.40 0.21
N ILE A 65 14.11 4.70 0.04
CA ILE A 65 12.90 5.34 -0.45
C ILE A 65 13.32 6.27 -1.58
N GLY A 66 12.78 6.10 -2.78
CA GLY A 66 12.81 7.14 -3.81
C GLY A 66 11.75 8.17 -3.46
N ILE A 67 12.07 9.45 -3.49
CA ILE A 67 11.22 10.55 -3.05
C ILE A 67 11.27 11.64 -4.12
N PHE A 68 10.12 12.01 -4.61
CA PHE A 68 9.96 13.12 -5.52
C PHE A 68 10.18 14.44 -4.78
N ALA A 69 10.85 15.36 -5.44
CA ALA A 69 11.17 16.67 -4.91
C ALA A 69 10.98 17.72 -6.01
N ASN A 70 10.56 18.91 -5.61
CA ASN A 70 10.35 20.02 -6.53
C ASN A 70 10.86 21.34 -5.94
N ILE A 71 11.39 22.18 -6.80
CA ILE A 71 11.71 23.58 -6.47
C ILE A 71 10.81 24.46 -7.31
N ASN A 72 9.72 24.98 -6.73
CA ASN A 72 8.74 25.94 -7.29
C ASN A 72 8.86 26.19 -8.81
N THR A 73 8.40 25.25 -9.64
CA THR A 73 8.36 25.35 -11.11
C THR A 73 9.71 25.39 -11.85
N VAL A 74 10.82 25.22 -11.14
CA VAL A 74 12.18 25.22 -11.68
C VAL A 74 12.59 23.81 -12.13
N ARG A 75 12.38 22.80 -11.28
CA ARG A 75 12.72 21.39 -11.54
C ARG A 75 11.85 20.43 -10.75
N ASP A 76 11.48 19.34 -11.41
CA ASP A 76 10.90 18.12 -10.86
C ASP A 76 11.99 17.04 -10.88
N PHE A 77 12.33 16.44 -9.74
CA PHE A 77 13.42 15.46 -9.66
C PHE A 77 13.20 14.47 -8.50
N TYR A 78 14.04 13.44 -8.42
CA TYR A 78 13.99 12.45 -7.36
C TYR A 78 15.23 12.48 -6.48
N VAL A 79 15.03 12.25 -5.19
CA VAL A 79 16.07 11.92 -4.22
C VAL A 79 15.84 10.52 -3.69
N THR A 80 16.91 9.75 -3.51
CA THR A 80 16.89 8.50 -2.77
C THR A 80 17.28 8.78 -1.33
N ALA A 81 16.59 8.17 -0.37
CA ALA A 81 16.85 8.32 1.06
C ALA A 81 17.05 6.96 1.73
N ASP A 82 18.06 6.86 2.61
CA ASP A 82 18.16 5.77 3.60
C ASP A 82 17.42 6.23 4.88
N PRO A 83 16.25 5.65 5.20
CA PRO A 83 15.41 6.08 6.33
C PRO A 83 16.08 5.85 7.68
N ASP A 84 17.14 5.04 7.74
CA ASP A 84 17.88 4.74 8.98
C ASP A 84 19.18 5.54 9.09
N LYS A 85 19.83 5.92 7.97
CA LYS A 85 21.17 6.54 7.96
C LYS A 85 21.25 8.03 7.58
N THR A 86 20.12 8.75 7.52
CA THR A 86 20.06 10.20 7.23
C THR A 86 20.87 10.59 5.98
N LEU A 87 20.88 9.71 4.97
CA LEU A 87 21.56 9.94 3.71
C LEU A 87 20.50 10.22 2.66
N ILE A 88 20.63 11.36 1.98
CA ILE A 88 19.88 11.67 0.77
C ILE A 88 20.81 11.86 -0.41
N LYS A 89 20.30 11.55 -1.60
CA LYS A 89 21.06 11.69 -2.83
C LYS A 89 20.15 11.89 -4.04
N THR A 90 20.47 12.85 -4.90
CA THR A 90 19.77 13.03 -6.19
C THR A 90 19.92 11.81 -7.09
N ALA A 91 18.84 11.42 -7.76
CA ALA A 91 18.89 10.47 -8.87
C ALA A 91 19.32 11.17 -10.16
N GLY A 92 19.89 10.43 -11.12
CA GLY A 92 20.26 10.97 -12.44
C GLY A 92 21.77 11.10 -12.64
N GLU A 93 22.19 12.07 -13.46
CA GLU A 93 23.62 12.27 -13.76
C GLU A 93 24.34 13.02 -12.63
N CYS A 94 23.58 13.78 -11.82
CA CYS A 94 24.09 14.53 -10.68
C CYS A 94 24.04 13.72 -9.36
N ASN A 95 24.98 14.01 -8.45
CA ASN A 95 25.11 13.34 -7.15
C ASN A 95 25.24 14.36 -6.01
N TYR A 96 24.22 15.19 -5.85
CA TYR A 96 24.16 16.12 -4.74
C TYR A 96 23.61 15.37 -3.52
N THR A 97 24.35 15.46 -2.41
CA THR A 97 24.07 14.71 -1.18
C THR A 97 23.58 15.61 -0.05
N THR A 98 23.57 16.91 -0.30
CA THR A 98 23.08 17.93 0.62
C THR A 98 22.12 18.87 -0.09
N VAL A 99 21.21 19.48 0.69
CA VAL A 99 20.28 20.48 0.17
C VAL A 99 21.03 21.71 -0.37
N ASP A 100 22.12 22.12 0.28
CA ASP A 100 22.91 23.28 -0.17
C ASP A 100 23.53 23.03 -1.54
N GLU A 101 24.17 21.87 -1.74
CA GLU A 101 24.72 21.46 -3.05
C GLU A 101 23.61 21.43 -4.11
N LEU A 102 22.44 20.90 -3.78
CA LEU A 102 21.31 20.83 -4.68
C LEU A 102 20.81 22.21 -5.11
N MET A 103 20.69 23.14 -4.16
CA MET A 103 20.20 24.49 -4.41
C MET A 103 21.19 25.34 -5.21
N GLU A 104 22.50 25.15 -5.01
CA GLU A 104 23.53 25.84 -5.79
C GLU A 104 23.60 25.37 -7.25
N ASN A 105 23.25 24.11 -7.50
CA ASN A 105 23.44 23.47 -8.79
C ASN A 105 22.12 22.99 -9.43
N ILE A 106 21.00 23.62 -9.09
CA ILE A 106 19.67 23.16 -9.52
C ILE A 106 19.48 23.10 -11.04
N LEU A 107 20.20 23.93 -11.79
CA LEU A 107 20.10 23.94 -13.25
C LEU A 107 20.81 22.76 -13.91
N ASP A 108 21.70 22.08 -13.19
CA ASP A 108 22.41 20.88 -13.64
C ASP A 108 21.55 19.62 -13.51
N ILE A 109 20.46 19.69 -12.73
CA ILE A 109 19.53 18.58 -12.52
C ILE A 109 18.53 18.54 -13.67
N GLU A 110 18.30 17.35 -14.21
CA GLU A 110 17.32 17.06 -15.25
C GLU A 110 15.89 17.16 -14.68
N TRP A 111 14.90 17.40 -15.54
CA TRP A 111 13.51 17.14 -15.22
C TRP A 111 13.29 15.63 -15.21
N GLN A 112 12.71 15.11 -14.13
CA GLN A 112 12.56 13.68 -13.93
C GLN A 112 11.12 13.30 -13.61
N THR A 113 10.70 12.13 -14.09
CA THR A 113 9.40 11.51 -13.79
C THR A 113 9.54 9.99 -13.71
N ASN A 114 8.51 9.32 -13.21
CA ASN A 114 8.34 7.86 -13.29
C ASN A 114 9.53 7.06 -12.73
N PHE A 115 10.06 7.49 -11.56
CA PHE A 115 11.10 6.73 -10.87
C PHE A 115 10.53 5.42 -10.30
N MET A 116 11.15 4.28 -10.61
CA MET A 116 10.71 2.99 -10.09
C MET A 116 11.87 2.01 -9.88
N TRP A 117 11.91 1.33 -8.74
CA TRP A 117 12.86 0.24 -8.51
C TRP A 117 12.51 -0.98 -9.37
N ASN A 118 13.51 -1.72 -9.81
CA ASN A 118 13.29 -3.06 -10.37
C ASN A 118 12.82 -4.02 -9.25
N PRO A 119 12.17 -5.15 -9.57
CA PRO A 119 11.61 -6.07 -8.57
C PRO A 119 12.61 -6.55 -7.50
N GLU A 120 13.89 -6.66 -7.87
CA GLU A 120 14.97 -7.08 -6.97
C GLU A 120 15.57 -5.93 -6.13
N GLY A 121 15.23 -4.66 -6.41
CA GLY A 121 15.78 -3.49 -5.71
C GLY A 121 17.26 -3.20 -6.00
N THR A 122 17.80 -3.80 -7.05
CA THR A 122 19.20 -3.66 -7.49
C THR A 122 19.40 -2.57 -8.53
N LYS A 123 18.33 -2.06 -9.13
CA LYS A 123 18.34 -1.01 -10.17
C LYS A 123 17.06 -0.20 -10.07
N ALA A 124 17.02 0.94 -10.73
CA ALA A 124 15.80 1.72 -10.91
C ALA A 124 15.66 2.21 -12.35
N LEU A 125 14.43 2.50 -12.78
CA LEU A 125 14.17 3.30 -13.97
C LEU A 125 13.88 4.73 -13.55
N ILE A 126 14.18 5.65 -14.46
CA ILE A 126 13.76 7.04 -14.38
C ILE A 126 13.55 7.56 -15.80
N ILE A 127 12.57 8.42 -15.98
CA ILE A 127 12.41 9.18 -17.21
C ILE A 127 13.01 10.56 -16.99
N MET A 128 13.96 10.98 -17.82
CA MET A 128 14.63 12.28 -17.71
C MET A 128 14.53 13.07 -19.01
N ASP A 129 14.48 14.39 -18.92
CA ASP A 129 14.53 15.25 -20.10
C ASP A 129 15.93 15.31 -20.72
N GLN A 130 15.96 15.47 -22.03
CA GLN A 130 17.15 15.83 -22.80
C GLN A 130 16.96 17.21 -23.40
N ASN A 131 18.05 17.94 -23.62
CA ASN A 131 18.02 19.23 -24.31
C ASN A 131 18.14 19.04 -25.83
N PRO A 132 17.17 19.50 -26.66
CA PRO A 132 15.94 20.21 -26.32
C PRO A 132 14.85 19.30 -25.73
N LEU A 133 14.14 19.80 -24.70
CA LEU A 133 13.20 19.09 -23.81
C LEU A 133 12.51 17.83 -24.41
N ASN A 134 13.15 16.67 -24.31
CA ASN A 134 12.67 15.38 -24.80
C ASN A 134 12.86 14.30 -23.73
N TYR A 135 11.76 13.76 -23.18
CA TYR A 135 11.80 12.77 -22.11
C TYR A 135 12.19 11.39 -22.64
N GLN A 136 13.24 10.81 -22.08
CA GLN A 136 13.77 9.49 -22.43
C GLN A 136 13.91 8.63 -21.19
N LEU A 137 13.93 7.31 -21.37
CA LEU A 137 14.03 6.33 -20.31
C LEU A 137 15.49 5.98 -20.02
N TYR A 138 15.84 5.97 -18.74
CA TYR A 138 17.18 5.65 -18.26
C TYR A 138 17.11 4.57 -17.18
N LEU A 139 18.16 3.76 -17.15
CA LEU A 139 18.42 2.76 -16.12
C LEU A 139 19.43 3.33 -15.13
N LEU A 140 19.08 3.27 -13.85
CA LEU A 140 19.90 3.69 -12.73
C LEU A 140 20.42 2.50 -11.95
N ASP A 141 21.57 2.69 -11.32
CA ASP A 141 22.09 1.78 -10.31
C ASP A 141 21.34 1.94 -8.97
N PRO A 142 21.59 1.07 -7.98
CA PRO A 142 20.90 1.14 -6.71
C PRO A 142 21.10 2.46 -5.94
N ASP A 143 22.18 3.18 -6.23
CA ASP A 143 22.51 4.44 -5.58
C ASP A 143 21.95 5.64 -6.36
N GLY A 144 21.25 5.42 -7.48
CA GLY A 144 20.60 6.46 -8.29
C GLY A 144 21.45 6.99 -9.45
N TYR A 145 22.63 6.43 -9.74
CA TYR A 145 23.46 6.86 -10.86
C TYR A 145 22.99 6.29 -12.19
N VAL A 146 23.05 7.07 -13.26
CA VAL A 146 22.78 6.58 -14.63
C VAL A 146 23.78 5.50 -15.02
N LEU A 147 23.27 4.29 -15.28
CA LEU A 147 24.01 3.19 -15.88
C LEU A 147 23.93 3.24 -17.40
N GLN A 148 22.75 3.52 -17.94
CA GLN A 148 22.46 3.41 -19.36
C GLN A 148 21.22 4.21 -19.74
N GLN A 149 21.26 4.90 -20.88
CA GLN A 149 20.07 5.39 -21.58
C GLN A 149 19.43 4.23 -22.37
N LEU A 150 18.16 3.93 -22.11
CA LEU A 150 17.45 2.80 -22.73
C LEU A 150 16.71 3.20 -24.01
N THR A 151 16.27 4.45 -24.12
CA THR A 151 15.54 4.95 -25.30
C THR A 151 16.19 6.21 -25.84
N ASP A 152 16.17 6.37 -27.16
CA ASP A 152 16.57 7.59 -27.87
C ASP A 152 15.56 7.86 -29.00
N THR A 153 14.30 8.05 -28.62
CA THR A 153 13.20 8.23 -29.56
C THR A 153 13.02 9.69 -29.92
N SER A 154 12.51 9.97 -31.13
CA SER A 154 12.20 11.34 -31.54
C SER A 154 11.08 11.99 -30.71
N ASN A 155 10.25 11.15 -30.06
CA ASN A 155 9.12 11.54 -29.24
C ASN A 155 9.36 11.20 -27.78
N ARG A 156 8.45 11.65 -26.91
CA ARG A 156 8.63 11.58 -25.45
C ARG A 156 8.16 10.24 -24.90
N VAL A 157 8.98 9.65 -24.04
CA VAL A 157 8.54 8.57 -23.15
C VAL A 157 7.76 9.18 -22.00
N GLU A 158 6.54 8.69 -21.75
CA GLU A 158 5.65 9.24 -20.70
C GLU A 158 5.52 8.30 -19.50
N THR A 159 5.47 6.99 -19.72
CA THR A 159 5.45 6.00 -18.63
C THR A 159 6.26 4.77 -19.01
N ALA A 160 6.86 4.12 -18.02
CA ALA A 160 7.54 2.86 -18.13
C ALA A 160 7.18 1.95 -16.95
N LEU A 161 7.13 0.65 -17.17
CA LEU A 161 6.90 -0.37 -16.14
C LEU A 161 7.84 -1.55 -16.35
N TRP A 162 8.52 -1.97 -15.29
CA TRP A 162 9.20 -3.26 -15.22
C TRP A 162 8.22 -4.42 -15.39
N SER A 163 8.64 -5.47 -16.09
CA SER A 163 8.06 -6.79 -15.91
C SER A 163 8.30 -7.29 -14.49
N ASN A 164 7.43 -8.17 -13.98
CA ASN A 164 7.50 -8.68 -12.62
C ASN A 164 8.80 -9.46 -12.37
N ASP A 165 9.36 -10.09 -13.40
CA ASP A 165 10.66 -10.77 -13.37
C ASP A 165 11.88 -9.84 -13.58
N GLY A 166 11.65 -8.55 -13.84
CA GLY A 166 12.68 -7.53 -14.05
C GLY A 166 13.50 -7.67 -15.34
N LYS A 167 13.12 -8.56 -16.27
CA LYS A 167 13.89 -8.78 -17.52
C LYS A 167 13.48 -7.89 -18.67
N LYS A 168 12.27 -7.34 -18.63
CA LYS A 168 11.71 -6.49 -19.68
C LYS A 168 11.11 -5.23 -19.09
N ILE A 169 10.95 -4.24 -19.96
CA ILE A 169 10.36 -2.96 -19.63
C ILE A 169 9.34 -2.65 -20.74
N ALA A 170 8.11 -2.34 -20.34
CA ALA A 170 7.10 -1.81 -21.23
C ALA A 170 7.09 -0.29 -21.05
N TYR A 171 6.98 0.46 -22.14
CA TYR A 171 6.92 1.92 -22.06
C TYR A 171 5.99 2.51 -23.12
N SER A 172 5.45 3.69 -22.85
CA SER A 172 4.63 4.44 -23.79
C SER A 172 5.40 5.62 -24.37
N VAL A 173 5.21 5.84 -25.67
CA VAL A 173 5.70 7.00 -26.39
C VAL A 173 4.51 7.86 -26.77
N THR A 174 4.60 9.17 -26.53
CA THR A 174 3.60 10.14 -26.98
C THR A 174 4.24 11.25 -27.79
N GLY A 175 3.48 11.67 -28.80
CA GLY A 175 3.83 12.78 -29.68
C GLY A 175 3.13 14.06 -29.22
N ARG A 176 3.73 15.21 -29.53
CA ARG A 176 3.14 16.54 -29.39
C ARG A 176 2.16 16.87 -30.51
N THR A 177 2.21 16.14 -31.62
CA THR A 177 1.34 16.30 -32.78
C THR A 177 0.71 14.97 -33.20
N GLU A 178 -0.41 15.01 -33.94
CA GLU A 178 -1.12 13.80 -34.39
C GLU A 178 -0.30 12.93 -35.36
N ASP A 179 0.72 13.51 -36.01
CA ASP A 179 1.57 12.84 -37.00
C ASP A 179 2.81 12.15 -36.38
N GLU A 180 3.02 12.31 -35.07
CA GLU A 180 4.18 11.76 -34.38
C GLU A 180 3.97 10.30 -33.97
N GLU A 181 5.03 9.49 -34.08
CA GLU A 181 5.04 8.09 -33.64
C GLU A 181 4.69 7.95 -32.15
N THR A 182 3.53 7.36 -31.87
CA THR A 182 3.05 7.08 -30.51
C THR A 182 2.95 5.58 -30.29
N GLY A 183 2.59 5.16 -29.08
CA GLY A 183 2.19 3.79 -28.82
C GLY A 183 3.01 3.11 -27.73
N LEU A 184 2.86 1.80 -27.66
CA LEU A 184 3.43 0.98 -26.60
C LEU A 184 4.58 0.16 -27.15
N TRP A 185 5.64 0.07 -26.37
CA TRP A 185 6.88 -0.59 -26.73
C TRP A 185 7.31 -1.52 -25.62
N ILE A 186 8.05 -2.57 -25.99
CA ILE A 186 8.72 -3.46 -25.05
C ILE A 186 10.20 -3.47 -25.41
N ILE A 187 11.04 -3.34 -24.39
CA ILE A 187 12.50 -3.41 -24.47
C ILE A 187 13.03 -4.36 -23.39
N ASN A 188 14.15 -5.03 -23.64
CA ASN A 188 14.85 -5.78 -22.61
C ASN A 188 15.49 -4.83 -21.59
N GLU A 189 15.69 -5.30 -20.37
CA GLU A 189 16.37 -4.57 -19.29
C GLU A 189 17.73 -3.98 -19.71
N ASN A 190 18.45 -4.65 -20.61
CA ASN A 190 19.74 -4.22 -21.14
C ASN A 190 19.65 -3.29 -22.37
N GLY A 191 18.45 -2.87 -22.77
CA GLY A 191 18.19 -2.01 -23.93
C GLY A 191 18.10 -2.72 -25.28
N THR A 192 18.18 -4.05 -25.34
CA THR A 192 18.03 -4.82 -26.59
C THR A 192 16.57 -5.14 -26.91
N GLU A 193 16.28 -5.58 -28.14
CA GLU A 193 14.95 -6.02 -28.58
C GLU A 193 13.84 -4.98 -28.37
N ASN A 194 14.13 -3.72 -28.71
CA ASN A 194 13.16 -2.64 -28.63
C ASN A 194 12.13 -2.74 -29.77
N ASN A 195 10.92 -3.22 -29.47
CA ASN A 195 9.88 -3.46 -30.46
C ASN A 195 8.58 -2.75 -30.07
N ARG A 196 7.89 -2.17 -31.06
CA ARG A 196 6.55 -1.60 -30.89
C ARG A 196 5.54 -2.74 -30.76
N LEU A 197 4.72 -2.67 -29.72
CA LEU A 197 3.67 -3.63 -29.41
C LEU A 197 2.31 -3.17 -29.94
N VAL A 198 1.95 -1.91 -29.71
CA VAL A 198 0.66 -1.33 -30.12
C VAL A 198 0.89 0.06 -30.70
N ASP A 199 0.17 0.41 -31.77
CA ASP A 199 0.33 1.69 -32.45
C ASP A 199 -0.10 2.89 -31.59
N LYS A 200 -1.15 2.72 -30.81
CA LYS A 200 -1.67 3.75 -29.90
C LYS A 200 -2.21 3.08 -28.66
N GLY A 201 -1.86 3.63 -27.51
CA GLY A 201 -2.35 3.14 -26.24
C GLY A 201 -1.57 3.72 -25.08
N ILE A 202 -2.16 3.61 -23.90
CA ILE A 202 -1.56 4.01 -22.64
C ILE A 202 -1.37 2.75 -21.81
N LEU A 203 -0.12 2.48 -21.45
CA LEU A 203 0.27 1.35 -20.63
C LEU A 203 -0.44 1.41 -19.27
N ILE A 204 -1.02 0.29 -18.84
CA ILE A 204 -1.67 0.16 -17.52
C ILE A 204 -0.87 -0.80 -16.63
N ALA A 205 -0.62 -2.04 -17.08
CA ALA A 205 0.02 -3.06 -16.25
C ALA A 205 0.60 -4.22 -17.06
N TRP A 206 1.53 -4.95 -16.45
CA TRP A 206 1.89 -6.31 -16.84
C TRP A 206 0.92 -7.32 -16.22
N SER A 207 0.66 -8.44 -16.90
CA SER A 207 0.10 -9.60 -16.23
C SER A 207 1.10 -10.16 -15.22
N PRO A 208 0.66 -10.81 -14.12
CA PRO A 208 1.55 -11.34 -13.09
C PRO A 208 2.55 -12.40 -13.59
N ASP A 209 2.26 -13.02 -14.73
CA ASP A 209 3.12 -14.01 -15.38
C ASP A 209 3.99 -13.44 -16.51
N ASP A 210 4.03 -12.11 -16.67
CA ASP A 210 4.76 -11.36 -17.69
C ASP A 210 4.41 -11.72 -19.15
N SER A 211 3.30 -12.43 -19.38
CA SER A 211 2.89 -12.86 -20.71
C SER A 211 2.08 -11.83 -21.50
N ARG A 212 1.47 -10.85 -20.81
CA ARG A 212 0.56 -9.85 -21.39
C ARG A 212 0.79 -8.44 -20.86
N ILE A 213 0.43 -7.47 -21.68
CA ILE A 213 0.31 -6.05 -21.34
C ILE A 213 -1.16 -5.66 -21.35
N PHE A 214 -1.57 -4.91 -20.32
CA PHE A 214 -2.86 -4.24 -20.25
C PHE A 214 -2.68 -2.78 -20.60
N TYR A 215 -3.55 -2.28 -21.47
CA TYR A 215 -3.49 -0.89 -21.91
C TYR A 215 -4.87 -0.33 -22.24
N VAL A 216 -4.95 0.99 -22.29
CA VAL A 216 -6.16 1.72 -22.67
C VAL A 216 -5.94 2.42 -24.01
N ASP A 217 -6.90 2.31 -24.91
CA ASP A 217 -6.86 3.00 -26.22
C ASP A 217 -7.37 4.45 -26.13
N GLU A 218 -7.39 5.15 -27.26
CA GLU A 218 -7.85 6.55 -27.35
C GLU A 218 -9.37 6.72 -27.08
N ASN A 219 -10.13 5.62 -27.09
CA ASN A 219 -11.58 5.59 -26.83
C ASN A 219 -11.91 5.11 -25.42
N PHE A 220 -10.92 5.02 -24.52
CA PHE A 220 -11.08 4.48 -23.18
C PHE A 220 -11.49 3.00 -23.14
N GLY A 221 -11.23 2.24 -24.20
CA GLY A 221 -11.33 0.80 -24.18
C GLY A 221 -10.15 0.19 -23.43
N LEU A 222 -10.42 -0.72 -22.48
CA LEU A 222 -9.38 -1.49 -21.79
C LEU A 222 -9.11 -2.77 -22.58
N TYR A 223 -7.85 -3.06 -22.86
CA TYR A 223 -7.41 -4.23 -23.61
C TYR A 223 -6.29 -4.97 -22.88
N SER A 224 -6.15 -6.25 -23.19
CA SER A 224 -4.97 -7.05 -22.88
C SER A 224 -4.40 -7.66 -24.16
N ILE A 225 -3.09 -7.63 -24.33
CA ILE A 225 -2.39 -8.15 -25.52
C ILE A 225 -1.18 -8.96 -25.07
N LYS A 226 -0.83 -10.05 -25.77
CA LYS A 226 0.42 -10.77 -25.48
C LYS A 226 1.61 -9.91 -25.85
N ILE A 227 2.73 -10.13 -25.18
CA ILE A 227 3.98 -9.40 -25.42
C ILE A 227 4.57 -9.62 -26.82
N ASP A 228 4.09 -10.61 -27.58
CA ASP A 228 4.43 -10.86 -28.98
C ASP A 228 3.49 -10.14 -29.98
N GLY A 229 2.54 -9.34 -29.48
CA GLY A 229 1.55 -8.59 -30.27
C GLY A 229 0.33 -9.40 -30.69
N THR A 230 0.17 -10.65 -30.20
CA THR A 230 -0.97 -11.51 -30.57
C THR A 230 -2.04 -11.57 -29.48
N ASP A 231 -3.20 -12.15 -29.82
CA ASP A 231 -4.27 -12.51 -28.86
C ASP A 231 -4.74 -11.32 -28.01
N GLU A 232 -4.95 -10.18 -28.68
CA GLU A 232 -5.56 -8.97 -28.13
C GLU A 232 -7.03 -9.25 -27.73
N VAL A 233 -7.40 -8.79 -26.53
CA VAL A 233 -8.72 -8.99 -25.93
C VAL A 233 -9.20 -7.66 -25.37
N GLN A 234 -10.40 -7.22 -25.75
CA GLN A 234 -11.06 -6.07 -25.13
C GLN A 234 -11.81 -6.50 -23.86
N LEU A 235 -11.51 -5.85 -22.73
CA LEU A 235 -12.10 -6.09 -21.41
C LEU A 235 -13.29 -5.18 -21.13
N SER A 236 -13.20 -3.92 -21.56
CA SER A 236 -14.22 -2.90 -21.33
C SER A 236 -14.19 -1.88 -22.46
N THR A 237 -15.36 -1.29 -22.75
CA THR A 237 -15.52 -0.20 -23.73
C THR A 237 -15.54 1.19 -23.08
N SER A 238 -15.56 1.26 -21.74
CA SER A 238 -15.68 2.50 -20.98
C SER A 238 -14.88 2.41 -19.68
N PHE A 239 -13.57 2.22 -19.80
CA PHE A 239 -12.66 2.17 -18.68
C PHE A 239 -12.32 3.58 -18.19
N VAL A 240 -12.52 3.83 -16.90
CA VAL A 240 -12.07 5.09 -16.30
C VAL A 240 -10.57 5.00 -16.08
N ARG A 241 -9.81 5.88 -16.72
CA ARG A 241 -8.34 5.92 -16.63
C ARG A 241 -7.91 6.36 -15.21
N ASN A 242 -7.80 5.39 -14.31
CA ASN A 242 -7.21 5.56 -12.99
C ASN A 242 -6.55 4.23 -12.58
N GLU A 243 -5.29 4.25 -12.16
CA GLU A 243 -4.50 3.06 -11.82
C GLU A 243 -5.13 2.25 -10.67
N ASP A 244 -5.90 2.93 -9.82
CA ASP A 244 -6.49 2.35 -8.62
C ASP A 244 -7.74 1.49 -8.86
N VAL A 245 -8.20 1.35 -10.10
CA VAL A 245 -9.47 0.69 -10.43
C VAL A 245 -9.28 -0.72 -10.97
N PHE A 246 -8.06 -1.27 -10.85
CA PHE A 246 -7.62 -2.52 -11.46
C PHE A 246 -6.68 -3.27 -10.50
N SER A 247 -6.89 -4.58 -10.26
CA SER A 247 -6.06 -5.35 -9.34
C SER A 247 -6.08 -6.86 -9.65
N PHE A 248 -4.90 -7.48 -9.78
CA PHE A 248 -4.80 -8.94 -9.89
C PHE A 248 -4.95 -9.61 -8.52
N SER A 249 -5.48 -10.82 -8.51
CA SER A 249 -5.36 -11.71 -7.36
C SER A 249 -3.87 -12.03 -7.14
N PRO A 250 -3.44 -12.29 -5.88
CA PRO A 250 -2.04 -12.58 -5.59
C PRO A 250 -1.50 -13.83 -6.31
N ASP A 251 -2.38 -14.79 -6.62
CA ASP A 251 -2.04 -15.98 -7.40
C ASP A 251 -2.04 -15.75 -8.92
N GLY A 252 -2.38 -14.52 -9.36
CA GLY A 252 -2.40 -14.08 -10.74
C GLY A 252 -3.48 -14.72 -11.62
N LYS A 253 -4.46 -15.44 -11.06
CA LYS A 253 -5.50 -16.13 -11.83
C LYS A 253 -6.75 -15.31 -12.08
N SER A 254 -6.98 -14.29 -11.28
CA SER A 254 -8.14 -13.42 -11.37
C SER A 254 -7.71 -11.96 -11.46
N LEU A 255 -8.59 -11.17 -12.04
CA LEU A 255 -8.45 -9.73 -12.14
C LEU A 255 -9.76 -9.11 -11.66
N ILE A 256 -9.67 -8.03 -10.88
CA ILE A 256 -10.81 -7.17 -10.59
C ILE A 256 -10.61 -5.80 -11.21
N PHE A 257 -11.69 -5.21 -11.70
CA PHE A 257 -11.69 -3.81 -12.09
C PHE A 257 -13.05 -3.16 -11.87
N SER A 258 -13.10 -1.83 -11.78
CA SER A 258 -14.37 -1.10 -11.65
C SER A 258 -14.66 -0.17 -12.82
N THR A 259 -15.94 -0.05 -13.17
CA THR A 259 -16.44 0.92 -14.16
C THR A 259 -17.46 1.86 -13.53
N VAL A 260 -17.64 3.05 -14.10
CA VAL A 260 -18.70 4.00 -13.70
C VAL A 260 -19.60 4.31 -14.87
N ASN A 261 -20.90 4.06 -14.71
CA ASN A 261 -21.93 4.36 -15.73
C ASN A 261 -23.12 5.06 -15.06
N ASP A 262 -23.48 6.26 -15.53
CA ASP A 262 -24.75 6.96 -15.25
C ASP A 262 -25.21 7.08 -13.78
N ASP A 263 -24.28 7.03 -12.80
CA ASP A 263 -24.48 7.02 -11.32
C ASP A 263 -24.20 5.70 -10.60
N ARG A 264 -23.76 4.67 -11.32
CA ARG A 264 -23.41 3.37 -10.75
C ARG A 264 -21.94 3.08 -10.87
N VAL A 265 -21.39 2.52 -9.80
CA VAL A 265 -20.10 1.85 -9.79
C VAL A 265 -20.35 0.35 -9.81
N THR A 266 -19.74 -0.34 -10.76
CA THR A 266 -19.79 -1.80 -10.86
C THR A 266 -18.37 -2.33 -10.73
N ILE A 267 -18.15 -3.23 -9.77
CA ILE A 267 -16.89 -3.97 -9.61
C ILE A 267 -17.06 -5.30 -10.34
N PHE A 268 -16.23 -5.52 -11.34
CA PHE A 268 -16.12 -6.77 -12.09
C PHE A 268 -14.98 -7.62 -11.57
N GLN A 269 -15.16 -8.94 -11.64
CA GLN A 269 -14.09 -9.91 -11.54
C GLN A 269 -14.03 -10.72 -12.84
N THR A 270 -12.82 -10.95 -13.35
CA THR A 270 -12.53 -11.71 -14.57
C THR A 270 -11.46 -12.75 -14.29
N ASP A 271 -11.18 -13.61 -15.26
CA ASP A 271 -9.91 -14.33 -15.28
C ASP A 271 -8.73 -13.38 -15.54
N SER A 272 -7.51 -13.89 -15.39
CA SER A 272 -6.27 -13.10 -15.50
C SER A 272 -5.99 -12.50 -16.87
N ILE A 273 -6.70 -12.92 -17.92
CA ILE A 273 -6.56 -12.36 -19.26
C ILE A 273 -7.71 -11.39 -19.61
N GLY A 274 -8.64 -11.19 -18.68
CA GLY A 274 -9.76 -10.27 -18.84
C GLY A 274 -11.04 -10.87 -19.41
N LYS A 275 -11.13 -12.20 -19.53
CA LYS A 275 -12.33 -12.90 -20.01
C LYS A 275 -13.20 -13.35 -18.83
N ASN A 276 -14.41 -13.81 -19.16
CA ASN A 276 -15.37 -14.35 -18.19
C ASN A 276 -15.76 -13.34 -17.09
N ALA A 277 -15.94 -12.08 -17.49
CA ALA A 277 -16.33 -11.02 -16.56
C ALA A 277 -17.68 -11.33 -15.88
N LYS A 278 -17.68 -11.26 -14.55
CA LYS A 278 -18.87 -11.32 -13.70
C LYS A 278 -18.92 -10.08 -12.81
N VAL A 279 -20.13 -9.63 -12.48
CA VAL A 279 -20.33 -8.58 -11.48
C VAL A 279 -20.04 -9.18 -10.10
N LEU A 280 -19.09 -8.60 -9.38
CA LEU A 280 -18.80 -8.93 -7.99
C LEU A 280 -19.68 -8.10 -7.04
N GLU A 281 -19.82 -6.80 -7.33
CA GLU A 281 -20.62 -5.87 -6.54
C GLU A 281 -21.08 -4.69 -7.42
N GLU A 282 -22.26 -4.14 -7.13
CA GLU A 282 -22.76 -2.92 -7.76
C GLU A 282 -23.46 -2.01 -6.74
N PHE A 283 -23.16 -0.71 -6.81
CA PHE A 283 -23.76 0.30 -5.94
C PHE A 283 -23.86 1.67 -6.62
N THR A 284 -24.75 2.51 -6.10
CA THR A 284 -24.86 3.92 -6.52
C THR A 284 -23.64 4.70 -6.02
N GLY A 285 -23.04 5.50 -6.89
CA GLY A 285 -21.89 6.32 -6.58
C GLY A 285 -21.27 6.96 -7.83
N TYR A 286 -20.58 8.08 -7.63
CA TYR A 286 -19.90 8.83 -8.70
C TYR A 286 -18.38 8.77 -8.62
N ILE A 287 -17.87 8.17 -7.54
CA ILE A 287 -16.45 8.14 -7.24
C ILE A 287 -15.97 6.70 -7.39
N VAL A 288 -14.89 6.52 -8.16
CA VAL A 288 -14.22 5.23 -8.26
C VAL A 288 -13.34 5.06 -7.03
N PHE A 289 -13.56 3.95 -6.33
CA PHE A 289 -12.91 3.60 -5.08
C PHE A 289 -12.21 2.25 -5.24
N LYS A 290 -10.99 2.14 -4.70
CA LYS A 290 -9.92 1.23 -5.15
C LYS A 290 -10.20 -0.27 -4.91
N PRO A 291 -10.88 -1.06 -5.78
CA PRO A 291 -11.09 -2.47 -5.44
C PRO A 291 -9.72 -3.17 -5.45
N ARG A 292 -9.28 -3.69 -4.30
CA ARG A 292 -7.96 -4.32 -4.15
C ARG A 292 -8.07 -5.66 -3.44
N TRP A 293 -7.44 -6.67 -4.03
CA TRP A 293 -7.23 -7.94 -3.35
C TRP A 293 -6.37 -7.76 -2.11
N SER A 294 -6.68 -8.52 -1.06
CA SER A 294 -5.74 -8.74 0.03
C SER A 294 -4.50 -9.45 -0.52
N PRO A 295 -3.30 -9.19 0.01
CA PRO A 295 -2.09 -9.95 -0.34
C PRO A 295 -2.22 -11.47 -0.13
N LYS A 296 -3.16 -11.91 0.72
CA LYS A 296 -3.50 -13.32 0.93
C LYS A 296 -4.45 -13.90 -0.12
N GLY A 297 -5.17 -13.05 -0.85
CA GLY A 297 -6.14 -13.44 -1.86
C GLY A 297 -7.48 -13.93 -1.30
N ASP A 298 -7.70 -13.78 0.01
CA ASP A 298 -8.89 -14.25 0.72
C ASP A 298 -10.00 -13.19 0.83
N LYS A 299 -9.69 -11.92 0.61
CA LYS A 299 -10.63 -10.79 0.68
C LYS A 299 -10.34 -9.77 -0.43
N ILE A 300 -11.34 -8.96 -0.74
CA ILE A 300 -11.25 -7.78 -1.60
C ILE A 300 -11.75 -6.60 -0.80
N ALA A 301 -10.95 -5.54 -0.68
CA ALA A 301 -11.36 -4.27 -0.06
C ALA A 301 -11.79 -3.28 -1.13
N TYR A 302 -12.87 -2.55 -0.87
CA TYR A 302 -13.35 -1.48 -1.72
C TYR A 302 -14.01 -0.40 -0.87
N ALA A 303 -13.99 0.85 -1.35
CA ALA A 303 -14.81 1.90 -0.75
C ALA A 303 -16.12 2.09 -1.53
N GLN A 304 -17.17 2.40 -0.80
CA GLN A 304 -18.49 2.75 -1.32
C GLN A 304 -18.90 4.03 -0.59
N GLU A 305 -18.95 5.14 -1.33
CA GLU A 305 -18.95 6.48 -0.73
C GLU A 305 -17.77 6.58 0.25
N ASP A 306 -17.98 7.07 1.47
CA ASP A 306 -16.90 7.18 2.47
C ASP A 306 -16.80 5.93 3.37
N ASN A 307 -17.39 4.80 2.98
CA ASN A 307 -17.36 3.56 3.76
C ASN A 307 -16.37 2.55 3.16
N LEU A 308 -15.53 1.98 4.01
CA LEU A 308 -14.63 0.89 3.67
C LEU A 308 -15.31 -0.46 3.91
N TYR A 309 -15.39 -1.28 2.88
CA TYR A 309 -15.89 -2.64 2.95
C TYR A 309 -14.82 -3.66 2.58
N THR A 310 -14.99 -4.88 3.08
CA THR A 310 -14.37 -6.08 2.52
C THR A 310 -15.46 -7.04 2.05
N ILE A 311 -15.11 -7.88 1.08
CA ILE A 311 -15.95 -8.95 0.55
C ILE A 311 -15.08 -10.15 0.18
N ASN A 312 -15.64 -11.36 0.20
CA ASN A 312 -14.96 -12.54 -0.33
C ASN A 312 -14.82 -12.47 -1.86
N PRO A 313 -13.81 -13.15 -2.43
CA PRO A 313 -13.64 -13.32 -3.87
C PRO A 313 -14.84 -13.94 -4.60
N ASP A 314 -15.70 -14.65 -3.90
CA ASP A 314 -16.93 -15.22 -4.44
C ASP A 314 -18.16 -14.30 -4.31
N GLY A 315 -18.00 -13.13 -3.67
CA GLY A 315 -19.06 -12.17 -3.39
C GLY A 315 -19.77 -12.36 -2.04
N SER A 316 -19.38 -13.36 -1.24
CA SER A 316 -19.96 -13.60 0.08
C SER A 316 -19.30 -12.75 1.18
N GLU A 317 -19.87 -12.77 2.39
CA GLU A 317 -19.30 -12.16 3.61
C GLU A 317 -18.86 -10.70 3.47
N LYS A 318 -19.75 -9.86 2.93
CA LYS A 318 -19.54 -8.40 2.91
C LYS A 318 -19.55 -7.85 4.35
N SER A 319 -18.48 -7.15 4.73
CA SER A 319 -18.29 -6.56 6.07
C SER A 319 -17.93 -5.09 5.97
N LEU A 320 -18.57 -4.25 6.80
CA LEU A 320 -18.21 -2.84 6.96
C LEU A 320 -17.03 -2.73 7.93
N ILE A 321 -15.93 -2.12 7.49
CA ILE A 321 -14.70 -1.96 8.28
C ILE A 321 -14.68 -0.59 8.96
N ALA A 322 -15.02 0.46 8.21
CA ALA A 322 -15.01 1.82 8.71
C ALA A 322 -15.92 2.73 7.87
N SER A 323 -16.36 3.82 8.49
CA SER A 323 -17.10 4.90 7.84
C SER A 323 -16.32 6.20 7.90
N ALA A 324 -16.66 7.13 7.01
CA ALA A 324 -15.97 8.41 6.86
C ALA A 324 -14.45 8.22 6.67
N ILE A 325 -14.07 7.31 5.78
CA ILE A 325 -12.70 7.11 5.38
C ILE A 325 -12.34 8.01 4.19
N THR A 326 -11.09 8.43 4.13
CA THR A 326 -10.57 9.19 2.97
C THR A 326 -9.61 8.37 2.12
N ASP A 327 -8.94 7.37 2.70
CA ASP A 327 -8.14 6.40 1.99
C ASP A 327 -7.91 5.12 2.83
N TYR A 328 -7.44 4.06 2.19
CA TYR A 328 -7.05 2.81 2.83
C TYR A 328 -5.98 2.05 2.04
N GLU A 329 -5.30 1.13 2.73
CA GLU A 329 -4.31 0.24 2.14
C GLU A 329 -4.25 -1.09 2.90
N TRP A 330 -4.12 -2.20 2.17
CA TRP A 330 -3.81 -3.48 2.79
C TRP A 330 -2.40 -3.47 3.37
N HIS A 331 -2.25 -3.97 4.58
CA HIS A 331 -0.93 -4.34 5.08
C HIS A 331 -0.31 -5.45 4.19
N PRO A 332 1.02 -5.49 3.95
CA PRO A 332 1.65 -6.48 3.10
C PRO A 332 1.39 -7.93 3.50
N SER A 333 1.13 -8.19 4.79
CA SER A 333 0.73 -9.52 5.26
C SER A 333 -0.69 -9.91 4.88
N GLY A 334 -1.57 -8.95 4.59
CA GLY A 334 -3.00 -9.13 4.37
C GLY A 334 -3.83 -9.37 5.64
N ASP A 335 -3.24 -9.27 6.82
CA ASP A 335 -3.93 -9.48 8.11
C ASP A 335 -4.77 -8.30 8.58
N PHE A 336 -4.53 -7.11 8.05
CA PHE A 336 -5.23 -5.89 8.43
C PHE A 336 -5.18 -4.84 7.31
N ILE A 337 -6.02 -3.83 7.47
CA ILE A 337 -6.16 -2.71 6.55
C ILE A 337 -5.87 -1.43 7.34
N SER A 338 -4.91 -0.64 6.88
CA SER A 338 -4.76 0.74 7.33
C SER A 338 -5.74 1.65 6.62
N PHE A 339 -6.28 2.64 7.30
CA PHE A 339 -7.14 3.65 6.70
C PHE A 339 -7.05 4.97 7.45
N ILE A 340 -7.43 6.05 6.77
CA ILE A 340 -7.52 7.38 7.37
C ILE A 340 -8.99 7.69 7.64
N SER A 341 -9.29 8.13 8.87
CA SER A 341 -10.61 8.64 9.25
C SER A 341 -10.45 9.74 10.28
N SER A 342 -11.26 10.80 10.19
CA SER A 342 -11.23 11.93 11.15
C SER A 342 -9.82 12.47 11.42
N ASP A 343 -9.02 12.63 10.36
CA ASP A 343 -7.66 13.13 10.42
C ASP A 343 -6.74 12.30 11.33
N SER A 344 -6.89 10.97 11.34
CA SER A 344 -6.02 10.04 12.06
C SER A 344 -5.88 8.74 11.28
N VAL A 345 -4.74 8.09 11.46
CA VAL A 345 -4.46 6.77 10.87
C VAL A 345 -4.97 5.69 11.81
N PHE A 346 -5.68 4.72 11.24
CA PHE A 346 -6.19 3.54 11.92
C PHE A 346 -5.70 2.28 11.22
N VAL A 347 -5.68 1.18 11.97
CA VAL A 347 -5.63 -0.18 11.42
C VAL A 347 -6.86 -0.94 11.89
N ALA A 348 -7.40 -1.80 11.03
CA ALA A 348 -8.48 -2.69 11.40
C ALA A 348 -8.29 -4.09 10.81
N SER A 349 -8.88 -5.07 11.50
CA SER A 349 -9.01 -6.42 10.96
C SER A 349 -9.92 -6.42 9.71
N PRO A 350 -9.72 -7.33 8.75
CA PRO A 350 -10.48 -7.37 7.50
C PRO A 350 -11.96 -7.74 7.68
N ASP A 351 -12.36 -8.14 8.88
CA ASP A 351 -13.75 -8.40 9.26
C ASP A 351 -14.37 -7.25 10.07
N GLY A 352 -13.60 -6.21 10.38
CA GLY A 352 -14.02 -5.05 11.18
C GLY A 352 -14.13 -5.32 12.68
N SER A 353 -13.78 -6.53 13.16
CA SER A 353 -13.89 -6.91 14.58
C SER A 353 -12.92 -6.15 15.50
N THR A 354 -11.78 -5.72 14.96
CA THR A 354 -10.75 -4.97 15.67
C THR A 354 -10.44 -3.69 14.92
N LYS A 355 -10.40 -2.56 15.62
CA LYS A 355 -10.01 -1.26 15.07
C LYS A 355 -9.16 -0.52 16.09
N ILE A 356 -8.00 -0.05 15.66
CA ILE A 356 -7.00 0.62 16.50
C ILE A 356 -6.63 1.93 15.84
N GLN A 357 -6.58 3.00 16.62
CA GLN A 357 -6.04 4.29 16.20
C GLN A 357 -4.52 4.25 16.39
N LEU A 358 -3.77 4.46 15.31
CA LEU A 358 -2.31 4.49 15.35
C LEU A 358 -1.77 5.87 15.75
N THR A 359 -2.44 6.97 15.37
CA THR A 359 -1.95 8.33 15.60
C THR A 359 -2.87 9.14 16.51
N GLU A 360 -2.34 9.96 17.43
CA GLU A 360 -3.16 10.79 18.34
C GLU A 360 -4.03 11.85 17.61
N ASN A 361 -5.16 12.19 18.23
CA ASN A 361 -6.08 13.23 17.75
C ASN A 361 -5.41 14.62 17.83
N GLY A 362 -5.40 15.37 16.71
CA GLY A 362 -4.95 16.77 16.68
C GLY A 362 -3.72 17.04 15.81
N ASN A 363 -3.14 16.01 15.18
CA ASN A 363 -2.07 16.16 14.21
C ASN A 363 -2.54 16.63 12.82
N ASN A 364 -3.83 16.94 12.67
CA ASN A 364 -4.48 17.39 11.43
C ASN A 364 -3.94 16.65 10.19
N TYR A 365 -4.08 15.33 10.15
CA TYR A 365 -3.86 14.57 8.92
C TYR A 365 -5.03 14.87 7.94
N ARG A 366 -5.08 16.09 7.40
CA ARG A 366 -6.08 16.57 6.44
C ARG A 366 -5.49 16.66 5.04
N PHE A 367 -6.31 16.43 4.03
CA PHE A 367 -5.94 16.64 2.64
C PHE A 367 -6.65 17.86 2.05
N LEU A 368 -5.84 18.70 1.42
CA LEU A 368 -6.20 19.38 0.18
C LEU A 368 -6.46 18.27 -0.86
N GLU A 369 -7.72 18.13 -1.27
CA GLU A 369 -8.30 17.45 -2.44
C GLU A 369 -7.81 16.05 -2.95
N ASP A 370 -6.66 15.49 -2.53
CA ASP A 370 -6.12 14.25 -3.12
C ASP A 370 -5.66 13.18 -2.11
N ARG A 371 -5.91 11.91 -2.47
CA ARG A 371 -6.22 10.77 -1.60
C ARG A 371 -5.13 9.68 -1.51
N TYR A 372 -4.06 9.82 -0.72
CA TYR A 372 -3.03 8.74 -0.66
C TYR A 372 -2.38 8.54 0.73
N LEU A 373 -2.75 7.44 1.41
CA LEU A 373 -1.81 6.62 2.18
C LEU A 373 -0.79 6.07 1.18
N ARG A 374 0.48 6.24 1.50
CA ARG A 374 1.58 6.06 0.54
C ARG A 374 2.44 4.86 0.94
N GLY A 375 1.87 3.68 1.07
CA GLY A 375 2.65 2.45 1.07
C GLY A 375 3.18 2.05 2.44
N TRP A 376 2.83 0.84 2.85
CA TRP A 376 3.61 0.07 3.79
C TRP A 376 5.02 -0.17 3.25
N SER A 377 6.02 -0.11 4.13
CA SER A 377 7.31 -0.71 3.83
C SER A 377 7.07 -2.18 3.52
N PRO A 378 7.89 -2.81 2.68
CA PRO A 378 7.52 -4.14 2.22
C PRO A 378 7.61 -5.26 3.29
N ASP A 379 8.24 -5.02 4.45
CA ASP A 379 8.13 -5.87 5.65
C ASP A 379 6.88 -5.60 6.48
N GLY A 380 6.17 -4.50 6.25
CA GLY A 380 5.05 -4.06 7.06
C GLY A 380 5.41 -3.29 8.33
N SER A 381 6.70 -3.10 8.63
CA SER A 381 7.14 -2.45 9.88
C SER A 381 6.99 -0.93 9.90
N ARG A 382 6.85 -0.31 8.72
CA ARG A 382 6.80 1.14 8.55
C ARG A 382 5.66 1.54 7.64
N LEU A 383 5.01 2.64 7.96
CA LEU A 383 3.96 3.23 7.14
C LEU A 383 4.34 4.67 6.78
N LEU A 384 4.32 4.99 5.50
CA LEU A 384 4.55 6.34 5.03
C LEU A 384 3.22 7.12 5.02
N VAL A 385 3.21 8.27 5.69
CA VAL A 385 2.02 9.11 5.85
C VAL A 385 2.34 10.57 5.56
N ARG A 386 1.35 11.31 5.06
CA ARG A 386 1.41 12.75 4.85
C ARG A 386 0.80 13.50 6.04
N ASN A 387 1.42 14.58 6.54
CA ASN A 387 0.78 15.49 7.50
C ASN A 387 1.02 16.98 7.19
N GLU A 388 0.12 17.86 7.65
CA GLU A 388 0.14 19.31 7.39
C GLU A 388 1.40 20.06 7.87
N PHE A 389 2.14 19.50 8.83
CA PHE A 389 3.29 20.15 9.48
C PHE A 389 4.65 19.71 8.93
N THR A 390 4.73 18.50 8.37
CA THR A 390 5.99 17.84 7.97
C THR A 390 6.05 17.48 6.50
N ASP A 391 4.94 17.55 5.77
CA ASP A 391 4.75 17.02 4.41
C ASP A 391 4.90 15.49 4.35
N LEU A 392 5.99 14.88 4.82
CA LEU A 392 6.20 13.43 4.83
C LEU A 392 6.68 12.90 6.18
N SER A 393 6.02 11.87 6.70
CA SER A 393 6.41 11.16 7.92
C SER A 393 6.44 9.65 7.71
N ILE A 394 7.47 8.99 8.24
CA ILE A 394 7.54 7.53 8.34
C ILE A 394 7.15 7.16 9.77
N ILE A 395 6.04 6.45 9.91
CA ILE A 395 5.62 5.85 11.18
C ILE A 395 6.28 4.48 11.28
N LYS A 396 7.17 4.31 12.26
CA LYS A 396 7.64 3.00 12.73
C LYS A 396 6.57 2.41 13.64
N LEU A 397 6.23 1.15 13.40
CA LEU A 397 5.27 0.47 14.24
C LEU A 397 5.91 -0.33 15.39
N GLU A 398 7.22 -0.27 15.63
CA GLU A 398 7.89 -0.98 16.73
C GLU A 398 7.09 -0.89 18.07
N GLY A 399 6.50 -2.00 18.52
CA GLY A 399 5.66 -2.08 19.74
C GLY A 399 4.15 -1.79 19.57
N TYR A 400 3.74 -1.36 18.38
CA TYR A 400 2.36 -1.08 17.95
C TYR A 400 1.95 -1.90 16.72
N GLU A 401 2.84 -2.77 16.21
CA GLU A 401 2.61 -3.61 15.02
C GLU A 401 1.39 -4.51 15.22
N ASP A 402 1.21 -5.02 16.44
CA ASP A 402 0.06 -5.86 16.78
C ASP A 402 -0.51 -5.52 18.16
N PRO A 403 -1.84 -5.42 18.32
CA PRO A 403 -2.42 -5.44 19.64
C PRO A 403 -2.04 -6.76 20.31
N LEU A 404 -1.78 -6.72 21.62
CA LEU A 404 -1.88 -7.96 22.38
C LEU A 404 -3.24 -8.60 22.05
N SER A 405 -3.26 -9.90 21.81
CA SER A 405 -4.49 -10.66 21.64
C SER A 405 -4.55 -11.70 22.73
N ILE A 406 -5.76 -11.91 23.25
CA ILE A 406 -6.01 -12.86 24.32
C ILE A 406 -6.78 -14.02 23.69
N ASP A 407 -6.22 -15.23 23.71
CA ASP A 407 -6.97 -16.44 23.41
C ASP A 407 -7.41 -17.10 24.71
N LEU A 408 -8.64 -17.62 24.72
CA LEU A 408 -9.14 -18.48 25.79
C LEU A 408 -9.17 -19.90 25.23
N LEU A 409 -8.44 -20.81 25.84
CA LEU A 409 -8.31 -22.18 25.35
C LEU A 409 -9.27 -23.17 26.04
N THR A 410 -9.73 -22.84 27.25
CA THR A 410 -10.71 -23.65 28.02
C THR A 410 -11.80 -22.75 28.61
N PRO A 411 -13.10 -22.98 28.29
CA PRO A 411 -14.19 -22.10 28.73
C PRO A 411 -15.03 -22.64 29.90
N ALA A 412 -14.70 -23.76 30.53
CA ALA A 412 -15.57 -24.42 31.50
C ALA A 412 -15.44 -23.84 32.93
N GLU A 413 -16.59 -23.53 33.54
CA GLU A 413 -16.69 -23.08 34.93
C GLU A 413 -16.05 -24.09 35.91
N GLY A 414 -15.29 -23.58 36.88
CA GLY A 414 -14.64 -24.41 37.90
C GLY A 414 -13.38 -25.15 37.43
N GLU A 415 -12.99 -25.01 36.15
CA GLU A 415 -11.72 -25.50 35.61
C GLU A 415 -10.64 -24.41 35.60
N ASN A 416 -9.40 -24.82 35.33
CA ASN A 416 -8.33 -23.88 35.02
C ASN A 416 -8.52 -23.35 33.59
N CYS A 417 -8.82 -22.06 33.49
CA CYS A 417 -8.77 -21.30 32.25
C CYS A 417 -7.31 -21.10 31.86
N GLU A 418 -6.92 -21.59 30.70
CA GLU A 418 -5.64 -21.25 30.10
C GLU A 418 -5.83 -20.05 29.17
N LEU A 419 -5.20 -18.94 29.54
CA LEU A 419 -5.18 -17.70 28.79
C LEU A 419 -3.85 -17.60 28.06
N ARG A 420 -3.90 -17.31 26.77
CA ARG A 420 -2.70 -17.03 25.98
C ARG A 420 -2.69 -15.56 25.59
N VAL A 421 -1.59 -14.87 25.88
CA VAL A 421 -1.32 -13.53 25.34
C VAL A 421 -0.27 -13.65 24.25
N ARG A 422 -0.60 -13.09 23.09
CA ARG A 422 0.31 -13.07 21.93
C ARG A 422 0.27 -11.73 21.22
N CYS A 423 1.35 -11.40 20.55
CA CYS A 423 1.48 -10.31 19.58
C CYS A 423 1.54 -11.02 18.22
N MET A 424 0.47 -10.93 17.43
CA MET A 424 0.24 -11.82 16.28
C MET A 424 0.41 -13.30 16.62
N SER A 425 1.38 -13.99 16.02
CA SER A 425 1.62 -15.42 16.23
C SER A 425 2.60 -15.70 17.37
N GLU A 426 3.30 -14.68 17.86
CA GLU A 426 4.36 -14.81 18.85
C GLU A 426 3.82 -14.69 20.29
N PRO A 427 4.11 -15.67 21.16
CA PRO A 427 3.70 -15.60 22.56
C PRO A 427 4.41 -14.47 23.31
N ILE A 428 3.68 -13.75 24.15
CA ILE A 428 4.23 -12.62 24.93
C ILE A 428 4.37 -13.02 26.39
N ALA A 429 5.61 -13.14 26.85
CA ALA A 429 5.96 -13.31 28.26
C ALA A 429 5.75 -12.03 29.07
N ASP A 430 5.52 -12.16 30.37
CA ASP A 430 5.43 -11.06 31.34
C ASP A 430 4.37 -10.00 30.99
N ALA A 431 3.32 -10.38 30.26
CA ALA A 431 2.15 -9.53 30.04
C ALA A 431 1.23 -9.60 31.25
N LEU A 432 0.87 -8.44 31.81
CA LEU A 432 -0.08 -8.30 32.91
C LEU A 432 -1.50 -8.54 32.41
N LEU A 433 -2.22 -9.45 33.04
CA LEU A 433 -3.63 -9.70 32.81
C LEU A 433 -4.48 -9.18 33.98
N THR A 434 -5.59 -8.51 33.66
CA THR A 434 -6.60 -8.05 34.62
C THR A 434 -7.98 -8.56 34.21
N LEU A 435 -8.80 -8.95 35.19
CA LEU A 435 -10.19 -9.34 35.01
C LEU A 435 -11.09 -8.34 35.74
N ASN A 436 -11.97 -7.65 35.01
CA ASN A 436 -12.82 -6.58 35.55
C ASN A 436 -11.98 -5.57 36.38
N GLU A 437 -10.85 -5.15 35.82
CA GLU A 437 -9.86 -4.23 36.41
C GLU A 437 -9.06 -4.76 37.61
N LYS A 438 -9.27 -6.02 38.01
CA LYS A 438 -8.49 -6.68 39.07
C LYS A 438 -7.38 -7.52 38.47
N GLU A 439 -6.15 -7.33 38.93
CA GLU A 439 -5.00 -8.15 38.51
C GLU A 439 -5.22 -9.64 38.81
N ILE A 440 -4.98 -10.48 37.79
CA ILE A 440 -5.06 -11.94 37.89
C ILE A 440 -3.71 -12.62 37.66
N GLY A 441 -2.72 -11.92 37.10
CA GLY A 441 -1.34 -12.40 37.02
C GLY A 441 -0.60 -11.99 35.75
N PHE A 442 0.56 -12.61 35.53
CA PHE A 442 1.42 -12.38 34.38
C PHE A 442 1.60 -13.65 33.56
N THR A 443 1.74 -13.52 32.25
CA THR A 443 2.07 -14.65 31.38
C THR A 443 3.49 -15.18 31.62
N ASN A 444 3.65 -16.49 31.49
CA ASN A 444 4.96 -17.16 31.55
C ASN A 444 5.78 -16.94 30.27
N SER A 445 7.00 -17.51 30.21
CA SER A 445 7.90 -17.41 29.04
C SER A 445 7.30 -17.89 27.71
N SER A 446 6.26 -18.71 27.76
CA SER A 446 5.55 -19.23 26.58
C SER A 446 4.25 -18.45 26.28
N GLY A 447 4.01 -17.33 26.96
CA GLY A 447 2.85 -16.45 26.74
C GLY A 447 1.54 -16.92 27.38
N PHE A 448 1.60 -17.83 28.35
CA PHE A 448 0.41 -18.40 28.99
C PHE A 448 0.25 -17.97 30.44
N LEU A 449 -1.00 -17.74 30.86
CA LEU A 449 -1.40 -17.63 32.26
C LEU A 449 -2.49 -18.67 32.55
N ASN A 450 -2.24 -19.52 33.53
CA ASN A 450 -3.26 -20.41 34.10
C ASN A 450 -3.97 -19.69 35.25
N TYR A 451 -5.29 -19.62 35.18
CA TYR A 451 -6.13 -18.94 36.15
C TYR A 451 -7.41 -19.74 36.40
N SER A 452 -7.97 -19.69 37.61
CA SER A 452 -9.26 -20.34 37.89
C SER A 452 -10.39 -19.57 37.23
N CYS A 453 -11.14 -20.19 36.32
CA CYS A 453 -12.18 -19.49 35.57
C CYS A 453 -13.14 -18.72 36.50
N PRO A 454 -13.56 -17.49 36.14
CA PRO A 454 -14.54 -16.76 36.91
C PRO A 454 -15.89 -17.47 36.90
N ASP A 455 -16.75 -17.11 37.85
CA ASP A 455 -18.14 -17.58 37.91
C ASP A 455 -18.86 -17.34 36.57
N ALA A 456 -19.86 -18.16 36.27
CA ALA A 456 -20.63 -18.06 35.03
C ALA A 456 -21.14 -16.63 34.76
N GLY A 457 -20.98 -16.17 33.52
CA GLY A 457 -21.35 -14.82 33.11
C GLY A 457 -20.34 -14.16 32.17
N ARG A 458 -20.52 -12.84 31.99
CA ARG A 458 -19.67 -11.99 31.15
C ARG A 458 -18.66 -11.25 32.01
N SER A 459 -17.37 -11.42 31.72
CA SER A 459 -16.28 -10.65 32.31
C SER A 459 -15.41 -10.05 31.22
N VAL A 460 -14.76 -8.92 31.50
CA VAL A 460 -13.79 -8.30 30.59
C VAL A 460 -12.40 -8.61 31.09
N ILE A 461 -11.58 -9.17 30.22
CA ILE A 461 -10.17 -9.41 30.48
C ILE A 461 -9.32 -8.42 29.67
N ASN A 462 -8.34 -7.79 30.32
CA ASN A 462 -7.39 -6.90 29.67
C ASN A 462 -5.97 -7.43 29.81
N ALA A 463 -5.17 -7.31 28.75
CA ALA A 463 -3.73 -7.59 28.76
C ALA A 463 -2.95 -6.30 28.55
N SER A 464 -1.85 -6.11 29.27
CA SER A 464 -0.98 -4.95 29.10
C SER A 464 0.48 -5.34 29.31
N LYS A 465 1.38 -4.71 28.56
CA LYS A 465 2.83 -4.86 28.73
C LYS A 465 3.50 -3.58 28.24
N THR A 466 4.50 -3.09 28.96
CA THR A 466 5.28 -1.93 28.53
C THR A 466 5.88 -2.19 27.14
N GLY A 467 5.68 -1.25 26.21
CA GLY A 467 6.11 -1.39 24.82
C GLY A 467 5.13 -2.18 23.93
N TYR A 468 3.93 -2.51 24.42
CA TYR A 468 2.85 -3.11 23.64
C TYR A 468 1.53 -2.36 23.83
N SER A 469 0.70 -2.31 22.80
CA SER A 469 -0.68 -1.84 22.93
C SER A 469 -1.53 -2.84 23.75
N PRO A 470 -2.32 -2.37 24.73
CA PRO A 470 -3.13 -3.25 25.57
C PRO A 470 -4.26 -3.93 24.78
N ALA A 471 -4.62 -5.14 25.19
CA ALA A 471 -5.75 -5.90 24.65
C ALA A 471 -6.94 -5.84 25.59
N SER A 472 -8.15 -5.96 25.04
CA SER A 472 -9.34 -6.31 25.81
C SER A 472 -10.12 -7.41 25.11
N LYS A 473 -10.63 -8.38 25.87
CA LYS A 473 -11.52 -9.43 25.37
C LYS A 473 -12.66 -9.67 26.34
N VAL A 474 -13.84 -9.98 25.80
CA VAL A 474 -14.97 -10.42 26.62
C VAL A 474 -14.89 -11.92 26.80
N LEU A 475 -14.78 -12.35 28.05
CA LEU A 475 -14.86 -13.74 28.48
C LEU A 475 -16.33 -14.07 28.77
N VAL A 476 -16.83 -15.14 28.16
CA VAL A 476 -18.16 -15.69 28.43
C VAL A 476 -17.95 -17.09 29.00
N VAL A 477 -18.27 -17.28 30.28
CA VAL A 477 -18.23 -18.60 30.94
C VAL A 477 -19.66 -19.11 31.04
N GLU A 478 -19.90 -20.30 30.50
CA GLU A 478 -21.20 -20.97 30.55
C GLU A 478 -21.30 -21.82 31.82
N GLU A 479 -22.48 -21.86 32.44
CA GLU A 479 -22.72 -22.72 33.61
C GLU A 479 -22.51 -24.20 33.25
N SER A 480 -21.76 -24.90 34.08
CA SER A 480 -21.60 -26.35 33.91
C SER A 480 -22.93 -27.07 34.16
N SER A 481 -23.59 -27.52 33.09
CA SER A 481 -24.83 -28.31 33.21
C SER A 481 -24.52 -29.72 33.74
N SER A 482 -24.53 -29.91 35.05
CA SER A 482 -24.50 -31.25 35.62
C SER A 482 -25.90 -31.85 35.74
N ALA A 483 -26.08 -33.00 35.07
CA ALA A 483 -27.07 -34.06 35.24
C ALA A 483 -28.38 -34.00 34.42
N SER A 484 -28.42 -34.82 33.37
CA SER A 484 -29.57 -35.70 33.10
C SER A 484 -29.07 -37.03 32.54
N GLN A 485 -29.23 -38.09 33.35
CA GLN A 485 -29.17 -39.48 32.90
C GLN A 485 -30.24 -39.73 31.84
N VAL A 486 -29.90 -40.22 30.65
CA VAL A 486 -30.76 -41.11 29.84
C VAL A 486 -29.90 -42.04 28.96
N THR A 487 -29.90 -43.31 29.38
CA THR A 487 -29.80 -44.60 28.65
C THR A 487 -28.93 -44.80 27.41
N SER A 488 -28.07 -45.81 27.56
CA SER A 488 -27.61 -46.80 26.58
C SER A 488 -28.59 -47.15 25.45
N ALA A 489 -28.09 -47.14 24.22
CA ALA A 489 -28.42 -48.13 23.20
C ALA A 489 -27.24 -48.25 22.21
N ASP A 490 -26.90 -49.49 21.94
CA ASP A 490 -25.81 -49.99 21.10
C ASP A 490 -25.83 -49.44 19.66
N LEU A 491 -24.65 -49.34 19.05
CA LEU A 491 -24.36 -50.04 17.78
C LEU A 491 -22.85 -50.05 17.49
N GLU A 492 -22.45 -51.18 16.91
CA GLU A 492 -21.14 -51.80 16.92
C GLU A 492 -20.10 -51.17 15.98
N LEU A 493 -18.84 -51.25 16.44
CA LEU A 493 -17.60 -51.60 15.75
C LEU A 493 -17.64 -51.80 14.22
N SER A 494 -16.73 -51.10 13.53
CA SER A 494 -15.70 -51.80 12.76
C SER A 494 -14.41 -50.97 12.69
N SER A 495 -13.36 -51.55 13.26
CA SER A 495 -11.95 -51.22 13.09
C SER A 495 -11.49 -51.45 11.65
N ASP A 496 -10.60 -50.59 11.14
CA ASP A 496 -9.32 -51.12 10.69
C ASP A 496 -8.21 -50.07 10.78
N ALA A 497 -7.07 -50.52 11.29
CA ALA A 497 -5.84 -49.76 11.48
C ALA A 497 -4.89 -50.03 10.30
N GLY A 498 -4.05 -49.05 9.96
CA GLY A 498 -3.00 -49.28 8.96
C GLY A 498 -2.06 -48.11 8.72
N ASN A 499 -1.08 -47.99 9.61
CA ASN A 499 0.31 -47.52 9.42
C ASN A 499 0.65 -46.11 8.92
N GLU A 500 1.40 -45.44 9.82
CA GLU A 500 2.66 -44.70 9.62
C GLU A 500 3.12 -44.41 8.18
N ASP A 501 3.35 -43.12 7.89
CA ASP A 501 4.66 -42.73 7.37
C ASP A 501 5.05 -41.31 7.80
N ASN A 502 6.31 -41.18 8.20
CA ASN A 502 7.00 -39.94 8.56
C ASN A 502 7.51 -39.27 7.29
N SER A 503 7.13 -38.03 7.01
CA SER A 503 8.03 -37.14 6.27
C SER A 503 7.87 -35.70 6.70
N LYS A 504 8.98 -35.14 7.19
CA LYS A 504 9.23 -33.72 7.31
C LYS A 504 9.23 -33.12 5.89
N SER A 505 8.44 -32.08 5.66
CA SER A 505 8.69 -31.12 4.59
C SER A 505 8.81 -29.73 5.21
N GLU A 506 10.04 -29.22 5.21
CA GLU A 506 10.34 -27.79 5.36
C GLU A 506 9.70 -27.07 4.18
N TYR A 507 8.75 -26.18 4.46
CA TYR A 507 8.30 -25.19 3.48
C TYR A 507 9.11 -23.91 3.68
N LYS A 508 10.05 -23.67 2.76
CA LYS A 508 10.67 -22.36 2.54
C LYS A 508 9.64 -21.42 1.90
N LEU A 509 9.36 -20.30 2.55
CA LEU A 509 8.67 -19.15 1.98
C LEU A 509 9.62 -18.41 1.02
N PRO A 510 9.22 -18.08 -0.22
CA PRO A 510 9.83 -17.02 -1.00
C PRO A 510 9.12 -15.69 -0.67
N GLY A 511 9.91 -14.66 -0.38
CA GLY A 511 9.42 -13.32 -0.05
C GLY A 511 8.74 -12.63 -1.23
N PHE A 512 7.71 -11.83 -0.92
CA PHE A 512 7.01 -10.96 -1.84
C PHE A 512 6.97 -9.56 -1.25
N ARG A 513 7.33 -8.56 -2.06
CA ARG A 513 7.42 -7.16 -1.68
C ARG A 513 7.07 -6.31 -2.90
N GLY A 514 5.97 -5.56 -2.82
CA GLY A 514 5.50 -4.69 -3.88
C GLY A 514 4.95 -3.37 -3.30
N THR A 515 5.49 -2.26 -3.80
CA THR A 515 5.10 -0.88 -3.48
C THR A 515 4.38 -0.26 -4.68
N THR A 516 3.37 0.57 -4.41
CA THR A 516 2.57 1.31 -5.43
C THR A 516 2.49 2.78 -5.07
N LEU A 517 2.46 3.66 -6.07
CA LEU A 517 2.17 5.08 -5.88
C LEU A 517 1.69 5.82 -7.15
N ILE A 518 0.91 6.90 -6.95
CA ILE A 518 -0.16 7.49 -7.81
C ILE A 518 0.03 9.02 -8.04
N LEU A 519 -0.80 9.77 -8.85
CA LEU A 519 -1.67 10.95 -8.42
C LEU A 519 -2.09 12.07 -9.41
N LEU A 520 -3.24 12.02 -10.06
CA LEU A 520 -4.09 13.12 -10.68
C LEU A 520 -3.63 14.50 -11.27
N LEU A 521 -4.50 14.97 -12.21
CA LEU A 521 -4.30 15.71 -13.48
C LEU A 521 -4.88 17.14 -13.41
N LEU A 522 -4.33 18.11 -14.17
CA LEU A 522 -4.97 19.41 -14.43
C LEU A 522 -5.00 19.81 -15.93
N LEU A 523 -6.11 20.46 -16.33
CA LEU A 523 -6.44 21.26 -17.56
C LEU A 523 -7.09 20.50 -18.76
N PHE A 524 -8.14 20.96 -19.46
CA PHE A 524 -9.00 22.16 -19.43
C PHE A 524 -10.33 21.89 -20.18
N ILE A 525 -11.43 22.47 -19.70
CA ILE A 525 -12.74 22.56 -20.37
C ILE A 525 -12.70 23.60 -21.51
N ARG A 526 -13.13 23.20 -22.71
CA ARG A 526 -13.68 24.15 -23.72
C ARG A 526 -14.70 23.45 -24.62
N ARG A 527 -15.98 23.50 -24.26
CA ARG A 527 -17.05 23.42 -25.27
C ARG A 527 -17.97 24.63 -25.19
N ARG A 528 -17.96 25.32 -26.33
CA ARG A 528 -18.74 26.51 -26.67
C ARG A 528 -20.13 26.05 -27.10
N ASN A 529 -21.17 26.65 -26.54
CA ASN A 529 -22.49 26.65 -27.14
C ASN A 529 -22.44 27.40 -28.48
N SER A 530 -22.94 26.78 -29.55
CA SER A 530 -23.73 27.47 -30.58
C SER A 530 -24.42 26.48 -31.51
N LEU A 531 -25.76 26.56 -31.48
CA LEU A 531 -26.79 26.02 -32.40
C LEU A 531 -27.14 24.54 -32.31
#